data_AF-A0A4Q1DD64-F1
#
_entry.id   AF-A0A4Q1DD64-F1
#
_cell.length_a   1.000
_cell.length_b   1.000
_cell.length_c   1.000
_cell.angle_alpha   90.00
_cell.angle_beta   90.00
_cell.angle_gamma   90.00
#
_symmetry.space_group_name_H-M   'P 1'
#
loop_
_entity.id
_entity.type
_entity.pdbx_description
1 polymer ?
#
loop_
_entity_poly.entity_id
_entity_poly.type
_entity_poly.pdbx_seq_one_letter_code
_entity_poly.pdbx_strand_id
1 'polypeptide(L)' 'MDEKIFARLGYDKRSSTIVTRHSFSTHILHSGAPKELIQESLGHLNIKTTENYLDSFQKPVVREFAEKLLSFKNYKLKAN' A
#
# COMPACT_ATOMS: atom_id res chain seq x y z
N MET A 1 -17.19 -3.77 -4.17
CA MET A 1 -17.76 -4.46 -2.99
C MET A 1 -19.22 -4.05 -2.89
N ASP A 2 -20.13 -5.02 -2.86
CA ASP A 2 -21.57 -4.78 -3.05
C ASP A 2 -22.21 -4.14 -1.80
N GLU A 3 -22.97 -3.06 -1.97
CA GLU A 3 -23.58 -2.28 -0.87
C GLU A 3 -24.49 -3.13 0.03
N LYS A 4 -25.03 -4.21 -0.53
CA LYS A 4 -25.89 -5.18 0.14
C LYS A 4 -25.18 -5.93 1.26
N ILE A 5 -23.86 -6.10 1.18
CA ILE A 5 -23.08 -6.83 2.17
C ILE A 5 -22.93 -6.00 3.45
N PHE A 6 -22.61 -4.71 3.33
CA PHE A 6 -22.44 -3.83 4.50
C PHE A 6 -23.76 -3.52 5.21
N ALA A 7 -24.85 -3.36 4.46
CA ALA A 7 -26.19 -3.19 5.03
C ALA A 7 -26.62 -4.42 5.85
N ARG A 8 -26.25 -5.64 5.41
CA ARG A 8 -26.47 -6.88 6.17
C ARG A 8 -25.63 -6.97 7.44
N LEU A 9 -24.48 -6.31 7.47
CA LEU A 9 -23.54 -6.32 8.61
C LEU A 9 -23.74 -5.14 9.56
N GLY A 10 -24.68 -4.22 9.28
CA GLY A 10 -25.00 -3.09 10.15
C GLY A 10 -24.00 -1.93 10.12
N TYR A 11 -23.19 -1.81 9.06
CA TYR A 11 -22.22 -0.71 8.91
C TYR A 11 -22.77 0.48 8.12
N ASP A 12 -22.34 1.69 8.48
CA ASP A 12 -22.73 2.94 7.83
C ASP A 12 -22.15 3.05 6.39
N LYS A 13 -22.98 3.48 5.44
CA LYS A 13 -22.71 3.46 3.99
C LYS A 13 -21.54 4.36 3.56
N ARG A 14 -21.30 5.48 4.25
CA ARG A 14 -20.25 6.44 3.84
C ARG A 14 -18.86 6.00 4.28
N SER A 15 -18.76 5.34 5.42
CA SER A 15 -17.48 4.81 5.90
C SER A 15 -17.04 3.61 5.06
N SER A 16 -17.96 2.77 4.58
CA SER A 16 -17.62 1.54 3.87
C SER A 16 -16.80 1.77 2.60
N THR A 17 -17.15 2.74 1.76
CA THR A 17 -16.45 2.97 0.49
C THR A 17 -15.04 3.52 0.70
N ILE A 18 -14.89 4.49 1.62
CA ILE A 18 -13.59 5.09 1.93
C ILE A 18 -12.68 4.06 2.62
N VAL A 19 -13.20 3.33 3.61
CA VAL A 19 -12.45 2.30 4.34
C VAL A 19 -12.03 1.17 3.42
N THR A 20 -12.89 0.76 2.48
CA THR A 20 -12.55 -0.28 1.51
C THR A 20 -11.44 0.19 0.57
N ARG A 21 -11.54 1.41 0.01
CA ARG A 21 -10.49 1.97 -0.85
C ARG A 21 -9.16 2.06 -0.12
N HIS A 22 -9.18 2.53 1.12
CA HIS A 22 -7.99 2.63 1.96
C HIS A 22 -7.37 1.25 2.26
N SER A 23 -8.21 0.27 2.60
CA SER A 23 -7.75 -1.10 2.87
C SER A 23 -7.14 -1.74 1.63
N PHE A 24 -7.76 -1.56 0.46
CA PHE A 24 -7.26 -2.04 -0.82
C PHE A 24 -5.91 -1.41 -1.19
N SER A 25 -5.80 -0.08 -1.16
CA SER A 25 -4.57 0.64 -1.50
C SER A 25 -3.43 0.31 -0.55
N THR A 26 -3.69 0.20 0.76
CA THR A 26 -2.68 -0.20 1.74
C THR A 26 -2.18 -1.62 1.52
N HIS A 27 -3.07 -2.58 1.23
CA HIS A 27 -2.66 -3.97 1.00
C HIS A 27 -1.77 -4.10 -0.23
N ILE A 28 -2.15 -3.45 -1.33
CA ILE A 28 -1.40 -3.52 -2.58
C ILE A 28 -0.08 -2.75 -2.47
N LEU A 29 -0.06 -1.59 -1.79
CA LEU A 29 1.19 -0.88 -1.49
C LEU A 29 2.18 -1.75 -0.70
N HIS A 30 1.72 -2.44 0.34
CA HIS A 30 2.55 -3.33 1.14
C HIS A 30 3.01 -4.58 0.39
N SER A 31 2.31 -4.99 -0.68
CA SER A 31 2.80 -6.03 -1.59
C SER A 31 3.94 -5.57 -2.51
N GLY A 32 4.33 -4.28 -2.43
CA GLY A 32 5.41 -3.69 -3.23
C GLY A 32 4.97 -3.14 -4.57
N ALA A 33 3.66 -2.99 -4.79
CA ALA A 33 3.13 -2.42 -6.02
C ALA A 33 3.46 -0.92 -6.14
N PRO A 34 3.74 -0.44 -7.36
CA PRO A 34 3.97 0.99 -7.61
C PRO A 34 2.66 1.79 -7.43
N LYS A 35 2.79 3.05 -7.01
CA LYS A 35 1.63 3.92 -6.73
C LYS A 35 0.78 4.15 -7.98
N GLU A 36 1.40 4.13 -9.15
CA GLU A 36 0.77 4.29 -10.47
C GLU A 36 -0.20 3.14 -10.76
N LEU A 37 0.18 1.90 -10.41
CA LEU A 37 -0.70 0.73 -10.55
C LEU A 37 -1.91 0.84 -9.62
N ILE A 38 -1.70 1.32 -8.40
CA ILE A 38 -2.78 1.55 -7.43
C ILE A 38 -3.71 2.67 -7.93
N GLN A 39 -3.16 3.73 -8.51
CA GLN A 39 -3.92 4.83 -9.10
C GLN A 39 -4.81 4.35 -10.25
N GLU A 40 -4.26 3.57 -11.17
CA GLU A 40 -5.00 3.00 -12.29
C GLU A 40 -6.10 2.05 -11.80
N SER A 41 -5.78 1.19 -10.83
CA SER A 41 -6.75 0.27 -10.20
C SER A 41 -7.92 0.99 -9.51
N LEU A 42 -7.68 2.20 -9.00
CA LEU A 42 -8.71 3.04 -8.38
C LEU A 42 -9.43 3.95 -9.38
N GLY A 43 -8.96 4.04 -10.63
CA GLY A 43 -9.52 4.92 -11.67
C GLY A 43 -9.32 6.41 -11.40
N HIS A 44 -8.27 6.78 -10.65
CA HIS A 44 -8.00 8.18 -10.31
C HIS A 44 -7.22 8.89 -11.42
N LEU A 45 -7.70 10.06 -11.87
CA LEU A 45 -7.03 10.88 -12.87
C LEU A 45 -5.81 11.65 -12.32
N ASN A 46 -5.71 11.77 -10.99
CA ASN A 46 -4.64 12.51 -10.33
C ASN A 46 -4.06 11.66 -9.20
N ILE A 47 -2.75 11.44 -9.25
CA ILE A 47 -2.00 10.67 -8.25
C ILE A 47 -2.20 11.20 -6.82
N LYS A 48 -2.34 12.52 -6.63
CA LYS A 48 -2.60 13.12 -5.31
C LYS A 48 -3.89 12.58 -4.67
N THR A 49 -4.88 12.22 -5.49
CA THR A 49 -6.13 11.61 -5.01
C THR A 49 -5.88 10.23 -4.44
N THR A 50 -4.99 9.45 -5.08
CA THR A 50 -4.56 8.13 -4.61
C THR A 50 -3.72 8.22 -3.35
N GLU A 51 -2.84 9.22 -3.25
CA GLU A 51 -1.99 9.41 -2.07
C GLU A 51 -2.79 9.62 -0.78
N ASN A 52 -3.97 10.25 -0.86
CA ASN A 52 -4.88 10.38 0.28
C ASN A 52 -5.40 9.03 0.82
N TYR A 53 -5.30 7.96 0.02
CA TYR A 53 -5.68 6.60 0.43
C TYR A 53 -4.46 5.71 0.72
N LEU A 54 -3.23 6.16 0.48
CA LEU A 54 -2.05 5.37 0.79
C LEU A 54 -1.63 5.59 2.24
N ASP A 55 -1.43 4.51 2.97
CA ASP A 55 -0.73 4.58 4.24
C ASP A 55 0.79 4.62 4.01
N SER A 56 1.54 5.00 5.03
CA SER A 56 3.00 4.94 5.04
C SER A 56 3.52 3.51 5.23
N PHE A 57 4.69 3.21 4.66
CA PHE A 57 5.34 1.93 4.94
C PHE A 57 5.69 1.81 6.42
N GLN A 58 5.46 0.63 6.99
CA GLN A 58 5.83 0.35 8.37
C GLN A 58 7.35 0.42 8.57
N LYS A 59 7.79 0.88 9.75
CA LYS A 59 9.22 1.00 10.11
C LYS A 59 10.06 -0.25 9.82
N PRO A 60 9.58 -1.49 10.04
CA PRO A 60 10.35 -2.70 9.70
C PRO A 60 10.67 -2.82 8.20
N VAL A 61 9.73 -2.46 7.32
CA VAL A 61 9.92 -2.52 5.86
C VAL A 61 10.97 -1.50 5.42
N VAL A 62 10.88 -0.27 5.94
CA VAL A 62 11.87 0.78 5.65
C VAL A 62 13.27 0.35 6.08
N ARG A 63 13.38 -0.30 7.24
CA ARG A 63 14.63 -0.85 7.75
C ARG A 63 15.17 -1.97 6.86
N GLU A 64 14.33 -2.90 6.42
CA GLU A 64 14.73 -3.99 5.52
C GLU A 64 15.33 -3.44 4.21
N PHE A 65 14.70 -2.43 3.61
CA PHE A 65 15.23 -1.79 2.41
C PHE A 65 16.55 -1.06 2.67
N ALA A 66 16.70 -0.40 3.82
CA ALA A 66 17.96 0.24 4.21
C ALA A 66 19.08 -0.81 4.41
N GLU A 67 18.78 -1.95 5.01
CA GLU A 67 19.74 -3.05 5.18
C GLU A 67 20.16 -3.67 3.84
N LYS A 68 19.21 -3.84 2.90
CA LYS A 68 19.50 -4.27 1.52
C LYS A 68 20.49 -3.32 0.83
N LEU A 69 20.32 -2.01 1.00
CA LEU A 69 21.26 -1.01 0.46
C LEU A 69 22.66 -1.11 1.07
N LEU A 70 22.82 -1.57 2.31
CA LEU A 70 24.13 -1.71 2.96
C LEU A 70 24.82 -3.07 2.70
N SER A 71 24.10 -4.02 2.12
CA SER A 71 24.55 -5.40 1.93
C SER A 71 25.77 -5.56 1.02
N PHE A 72 26.07 -4.58 0.15
CA PHE A 72 27.24 -4.60 -0.74
C PHE A 72 28.59 -4.56 0.02
N LYS A 73 28.64 -4.08 1.26
CA LYS A 73 29.88 -4.10 2.07
C LYS A 73 30.35 -5.53 2.37
N ASN A 74 29.42 -6.48 2.49
CA ASN A 74 29.74 -7.88 2.77
C ASN A 74 30.25 -8.65 1.54
N TYR A 75 30.08 -8.11 0.34
CA TYR A 75 30.57 -8.74 -0.91
C TYR A 75 32.11 -8.69 -1.00
N LYS A 76 32.75 -7.61 -0.53
CA LYS A 76 34.22 -7.47 -0.57
C LYS A 76 34.98 -8.35 0.42
N LEU A 77 34.31 -8.91 1.44
CA LEU A 77 34.94 -9.76 2.45
C LEU A 77 35.00 -11.24 2.05
N LYS A 78 34.22 -11.68 1.05
CA LYS A 78 34.23 -13.06 0.53
C LYS A 78 35.12 -13.25 -0.71
N ALA A 79 35.77 -12.19 -1.18
CA ALA A 79 36.60 -12.19 -2.37
C ALA A 79 38.11 -12.27 -2.07
N ASN A 80 38.51 -12.62 -0.84
CA ASN A 80 39.89 -12.91 -0.45
C ASN A 80 39.97 -14.28 0.22
#